data_AF-A0A841PUX0-F1
#
_entry.id   AF-A0A841PUX0-F1
#
_cell.length_a   1.000
_cell.length_b   1.000
_cell.length_c   1.000
_cell.angle_alpha   90.00
_cell.angle_beta   90.00
_cell.angle_gamma   90.00
#
_symmetry.space_group_name_H-M   'P 1'
#
loop_
_entity.id
_entity.type
_entity.pdbx_description
1 polymer ?
#
loop_
_entity_poly.entity_id
_entity_poly.type
_entity_poly.pdbx_seq_one_letter_code
_entity_poly.pdbx_strand_id
1 'polypeptide(L)'
;MANQPLISQTSASLIEHARRQGLSELELQQAFAEEDVSFLNAKSAEYFNYDELFTYAKRHNEELVRAIEQGYQMKFNTLDGLKTWLTEKFGFQEGVPTEKKQAKLKG
;
A
#
# COMPACT_ATOMS: atom_id res chain seq x y z
N MET A 1 1.83 18.95 13.13
CA MET A 1 1.47 17.87 12.19
C MET A 1 2.67 16.94 12.11
N ALA A 2 2.53 15.65 12.41
CA ALA A 2 3.63 14.71 12.26
C ALA A 2 3.95 14.57 10.76
N ASN A 3 5.22 14.69 10.39
CA ASN A 3 5.64 14.53 9.00
C ASN A 3 5.45 13.06 8.59
N GLN A 4 4.62 12.79 7.59
CA GLN A 4 4.38 11.43 7.12
C GLN A 4 5.68 10.80 6.59
N PRO A 5 5.91 9.49 6.81
CA PRO A 5 7.06 8.80 6.23
C PRO A 5 7.02 8.85 4.70
N LEU A 6 8.20 9.08 4.12
CA LEU A 6 8.42 9.00 2.69
C LEU A 6 8.78 7.56 2.32
N ILE A 7 7.99 6.94 1.45
CA ILE A 7 8.22 5.57 0.96
C ILE A 7 8.29 5.53 -0.56
N SER A 8 8.85 4.47 -1.13
CA SER A 8 8.85 4.27 -2.56
C SER A 8 7.43 4.00 -3.08
N GLN A 9 7.22 4.26 -4.37
CA GLN A 9 5.97 3.90 -5.03
C GLN A 9 5.71 2.38 -4.98
N THR A 10 6.76 1.56 -5.07
CA THR A 10 6.64 0.09 -4.96
C THR A 10 6.14 -0.32 -3.57
N SER A 11 6.74 0.21 -2.50
CA SER A 11 6.31 -0.05 -1.12
C SER A 11 4.87 0.39 -0.89
N ALA A 12 4.49 1.57 -1.41
CA ALA A 12 3.12 2.06 -1.36
C ALA A 12 2.14 1.11 -2.06
N SER A 13 2.46 0.65 -3.27
CA SER A 13 1.62 -0.30 -4.01
C SER A 13 1.46 -1.64 -3.27
N LEU A 14 2.52 -2.16 -2.64
CA LEU A 14 2.45 -3.39 -1.86
C LEU A 14 1.57 -3.24 -0.60
N ILE A 15 1.63 -2.09 0.07
CA ILE A 15 0.74 -1.78 1.20
C ILE A 15 -0.73 -1.75 0.74
N GLU A 16 -1.03 -1.04 -0.34
CA GLU A 16 -2.42 -0.93 -0.81
C GLU A 16 -2.94 -2.24 -1.40
N HIS A 17 -2.06 -3.02 -2.05
CA HIS A 17 -2.38 -4.38 -2.49
C HIS A 17 -2.77 -5.27 -1.30
N ALA A 18 -1.97 -5.28 -0.23
CA ALA A 18 -2.30 -6.04 0.99
C ALA A 18 -3.68 -5.66 1.55
N ARG A 19 -3.99 -4.36 1.63
CA ARG A 19 -5.30 -3.87 2.06
C ARG A 19 -6.42 -4.33 1.11
N ARG A 20 -6.18 -4.31 -0.19
CA ARG A 20 -7.13 -4.79 -1.21
C ARG A 20 -7.40 -6.29 -1.09
N GLN A 21 -6.40 -7.09 -0.69
CA GLN A 21 -6.57 -8.52 -0.38
C GLN A 21 -7.33 -8.78 0.93
N GLY A 22 -7.77 -7.72 1.62
CA GLY A 22 -8.62 -7.80 2.80
C GLY A 22 -7.87 -7.95 4.12
N LEU A 23 -6.55 -7.73 4.14
CA LEU A 23 -5.81 -7.68 5.40
C LEU A 23 -6.28 -6.49 6.22
N SER A 24 -6.61 -6.75 7.48
CA SER A 24 -6.92 -5.69 8.43
C SER A 24 -5.67 -4.87 8.76
N GLU A 25 -5.87 -3.65 9.25
CA GLU A 25 -4.76 -2.77 9.64
C GLU A 25 -3.87 -3.43 10.71
N LEU A 26 -4.45 -4.18 11.64
CA LEU A 26 -3.71 -4.90 12.69
C LEU A 26 -2.87 -6.04 12.12
N GLU A 27 -3.43 -6.87 11.24
CA GLU A 27 -2.67 -7.94 10.57
C GLU A 27 -1.52 -7.36 9.75
N LEU A 28 -1.75 -6.23 9.07
CA LEU A 28 -0.74 -5.57 8.27
C LEU A 28 0.38 -4.99 9.13
N GLN A 29 0.04 -4.32 10.24
CA GLN A 29 1.01 -3.81 11.21
C GLN A 29 1.87 -4.94 11.79
N GLN A 30 1.25 -6.04 12.20
CA GLN A 30 1.96 -7.21 12.74
C GLN A 30 2.89 -7.82 11.69
N ALA A 31 2.37 -8.11 10.49
CA ALA A 31 3.18 -8.69 9.41
C ALA A 31 4.36 -7.80 9.01
N PHE A 32 4.19 -6.48 9.04
CA PHE A 32 5.26 -5.54 8.70
C PHE A 32 6.26 -5.32 9.84
N ALA A 33 5.83 -5.42 11.10
CA ALA A 33 6.71 -5.35 12.26
C ALA A 33 7.55 -6.63 12.43
N GLU A 34 6.98 -7.79 12.09
CA GLU A 34 7.64 -9.10 12.16
C GLU A 34 8.36 -9.49 10.87
N GLU A 35 8.22 -8.68 9.82
CA GLU A 35 8.75 -8.95 8.48
C GLU A 35 8.27 -10.30 7.91
N ASP A 36 7.01 -10.66 8.17
CA ASP A 36 6.42 -11.93 7.77
C ASP A 36 6.05 -11.94 6.27
N VAL A 37 7.08 -12.06 5.44
CA VAL A 37 6.97 -12.20 3.98
C VAL A 37 6.10 -13.41 3.61
N SER A 38 6.17 -14.50 4.37
CA SER A 38 5.44 -15.73 4.05
C SER A 38 3.95 -15.53 4.17
N PHE A 39 3.50 -14.87 5.25
CA PHE A 39 2.10 -14.49 5.43
C PHE A 39 1.62 -13.54 4.33
N LEU A 40 2.40 -12.51 4.00
CA LEU A 40 2.04 -11.53 2.97
C LEU A 40 1.92 -12.18 1.58
N ASN A 41 2.87 -13.05 1.22
CA ASN A 41 2.85 -13.79 -0.04
C ASN A 41 1.72 -14.82 -0.09
N ALA A 42 1.38 -15.48 1.03
CA ALA A 42 0.26 -16.42 1.09
C ALA A 42 -1.11 -15.76 0.83
N LYS A 43 -1.22 -14.44 1.04
CA LYS A 43 -2.41 -13.64 0.76
C LYS A 43 -2.30 -12.87 -0.56
N SER A 44 -1.18 -12.99 -1.27
CA SER A 44 -0.90 -12.22 -2.47
C SER A 44 -1.68 -12.74 -3.68
N ALA A 45 -2.10 -11.83 -4.56
CA ALA A 45 -2.61 -12.20 -5.88
C ALA A 45 -1.47 -12.39 -6.89
N GLU A 46 -1.79 -13.02 -8.02
CA GLU A 46 -0.86 -13.18 -9.15
C GLU A 46 -0.20 -11.82 -9.48
N TYR A 47 1.11 -11.82 -9.73
CA TYR A 47 1.98 -10.66 -10.04
C TYR A 47 2.48 -9.81 -8.86
N PHE A 48 1.99 -9.97 -7.64
CA PHE A 48 2.54 -9.28 -6.47
C PHE A 48 3.44 -10.20 -5.64
N ASN A 49 4.57 -9.66 -5.18
CA ASN A 49 5.54 -10.36 -4.34
C ASN A 49 6.14 -9.41 -3.30
N TYR A 50 6.32 -9.91 -2.07
CA TYR A 50 6.83 -9.15 -0.93
C TYR A 50 8.28 -9.49 -0.57
N ASP A 51 8.94 -10.44 -1.27
CA ASP A 51 10.28 -10.95 -0.92
C ASP A 51 11.34 -9.86 -0.70
N GLU A 52 11.32 -8.81 -1.52
CA GLU A 52 12.31 -7.73 -1.48
C GLU A 52 11.84 -6.52 -0.66
N LEU A 53 10.59 -6.51 -0.15
CA LEU A 53 9.99 -5.33 0.48
C LEU A 53 10.82 -4.83 1.67
N PHE A 54 11.12 -5.72 2.61
CA PHE A 54 11.80 -5.34 3.86
C PHE A 54 13.28 -5.04 3.63
N THR A 55 13.96 -5.81 2.76
CA THR A 55 15.34 -5.54 2.35
C THR A 55 15.46 -4.17 1.69
N TYR A 56 14.54 -3.84 0.79
CA TYR A 56 14.47 -2.54 0.14
C TYR A 56 14.20 -1.42 1.15
N ALA A 57 13.19 -1.61 2.02
CA ALA A 57 12.82 -0.62 3.03
C ALA A 57 13.98 -0.28 3.96
N LYS A 58 14.71 -1.29 4.47
CA LYS A 58 15.91 -1.07 5.29
C LYS A 58 17.00 -0.32 4.53
N ARG A 59 17.27 -0.71 3.27
CA ARG A 59 18.27 -0.05 2.42
C ARG A 59 17.95 1.42 2.18
N HIS A 60 16.67 1.77 2.09
CA HIS A 60 16.19 3.11 1.74
C HIS A 60 15.56 3.87 2.92
N ASN A 61 15.76 3.40 4.16
CA ASN A 61 15.22 3.95 5.40
C ASN A 61 13.71 4.25 5.32
N GLU A 62 12.93 3.26 4.89
CA GLU A 62 11.48 3.37 4.79
C GLU A 62 10.81 2.84 6.06
N GLU A 63 10.15 3.74 6.78
CA GLU A 63 9.43 3.43 8.02
C GLU A 63 8.04 2.84 7.71
N LEU A 64 8.01 1.57 7.28
CA LEU A 64 6.78 0.97 6.74
C LEU A 64 5.66 0.80 7.79
N VAL A 65 5.98 0.40 9.02
CA VAL A 65 4.98 0.28 10.11
C VAL A 65 4.31 1.64 10.37
N ARG A 66 5.13 2.70 10.43
CA ARG A 66 4.64 4.07 10.58
C ARG A 66 3.82 4.53 9.37
N ALA A 67 4.18 4.08 8.17
CA ALA A 67 3.45 4.37 6.92
C ALA A 67 2.05 3.74 6.92
N ILE A 68 1.90 2.57 7.53
CA ILE A 68 0.61 1.92 7.76
C ILE A 68 -0.20 2.78 8.74
N GLU A 69 0.32 3.03 9.94
CA GLU A 69 -0.36 3.74 11.03
C GLU A 69 -0.78 5.19 10.72
N GLN A 70 0.10 5.96 10.06
CA GLN A 70 -0.03 7.42 9.93
C GLN A 70 -0.28 7.87 8.48
N GLY A 71 -0.36 6.90 7.55
CA GLY A 71 -0.26 7.16 6.12
C GLY A 71 1.18 7.52 5.71
N TYR A 72 1.36 7.82 4.42
CA TYR A 72 2.67 8.02 3.82
C TYR A 72 2.62 9.05 2.68
N GLN A 73 3.80 9.49 2.27
CA GLN A 73 4.02 10.21 1.02
C GLN A 73 4.93 9.37 0.10
N MET A 74 4.68 9.39 -1.21
CA MET A 74 5.55 8.72 -2.18
C MET A 74 6.74 9.62 -2.55
N LYS A 75 7.97 9.10 -2.46
CA LYS A 75 9.21 9.83 -2.81
C LYS A 75 9.24 10.30 -4.26
N PHE A 76 8.93 9.38 -5.17
CA PHE A 76 8.90 9.59 -6.62
C PHE A 76 7.77 8.73 -7.18
N ASN A 77 7.23 9.13 -8.32
CA ASN A 77 6.20 8.38 -9.00
C ASN A 77 6.45 8.30 -10.51
N THR A 78 6.09 7.18 -11.11
CA THR A 78 5.95 7.04 -12.56
C THR A 78 4.47 6.97 -12.92
N LEU A 79 4.12 7.25 -14.17
CA LEU A 79 2.73 7.17 -14.63
C LEU A 79 2.16 5.76 -14.44
N ASP A 80 2.90 4.74 -14.89
CA ASP A 80 2.45 3.35 -14.78
C ASP A 80 2.36 2.89 -13.32
N GLY A 81 3.34 3.27 -12.49
CA GLY A 81 3.28 2.96 -11.06
C GLY A 81 2.12 3.67 -10.34
N LEU A 82 1.72 4.88 -10.78
CA LEU A 82 0.55 5.56 -10.24
C LEU A 82 -0.73 4.85 -10.64
N LYS A 83 -0.82 4.36 -11.88
CA LYS A 83 -1.96 3.55 -12.34
C LYS A 83 -2.11 2.28 -11.51
N THR A 84 -1.02 1.56 -11.27
CA THR A 84 -1.01 0.38 -10.38
C THR A 84 -1.48 0.77 -8.98
N TRP A 85 -0.87 1.82 -8.40
CA TRP A 85 -1.25 2.27 -7.05
C TRP A 85 -2.73 2.70 -6.93
N LEU A 86 -3.26 3.43 -7.91
CA LEU A 86 -4.67 3.85 -7.95
C LEU A 86 -5.61 2.64 -8.06
N THR A 87 -5.21 1.65 -8.86
CA THR A 87 -5.93 0.37 -8.98
C THR A 87 -5.99 -0.31 -7.62
N GLU A 88 -4.85 -0.49 -6.94
CA GLU A 88 -4.80 -1.16 -5.64
C GLU A 88 -5.59 -0.41 -4.57
N LYS A 89 -5.41 0.91 -4.47
CA LYS A 89 -6.03 1.71 -3.40
C LYS A 89 -7.52 1.94 -3.57
N PHE A 90 -7.97 2.20 -4.80
CA PHE A 90 -9.33 2.67 -5.06
C PHE A 90 -10.15 1.73 -5.94
N GLY A 91 -9.57 0.63 -6.42
CA GLY A 91 -10.22 -0.22 -7.42
C GLY A 91 -10.35 0.47 -8.77
N PHE A 92 -9.56 1.51 -9.04
CA PHE A 92 -9.64 2.26 -10.29
C PHE A 92 -9.27 1.37 -11.48
N GLN A 93 -10.02 1.46 -12.57
CA GLN A 93 -9.70 0.82 -13.84
C GLN A 93 -9.78 1.88 -14.94
N GLU A 94 -8.71 2.02 -15.72
CA GLU A 94 -8.63 2.99 -16.81
C GLU A 94 -9.74 2.73 -17.84
N GLY A 95 -10.48 3.79 -18.21
CA GLY A 95 -11.60 3.68 -19.16
C GLY A 95 -12.91 3.16 -18.57
N VAL A 96 -12.96 2.80 -17.28
CA VAL A 96 -14.20 2.41 -16.59
C VAL A 96 -14.71 3.61 -15.78
N PRO A 97 -15.93 4.10 -16.02
CA PRO A 97 -16.54 5.13 -15.18
C PRO A 97 -16.65 4.60 -13.75
N THR A 98 -15.95 5.23 -12.81
CA THR A 98 -16.14 4.94 -11.40
C THR A 98 -17.52 5.41 -10.98
N GLU A 99 -18.34 4.51 -10.42
CA GLU A 99 -19.59 4.92 -9.79
C GLU A 99 -19.27 5.90 -8.66
N LYS A 100 -19.76 7.13 -8.78
CA LYS A 100 -19.67 8.12 -7.71
C LYS A 100 -20.46 7.58 -6.51
N LYS A 101 -19.80 6.95 -5.55
CA LYS A 101 -20.35 6.79 -4.21
C LYS A 101 -20.51 8.19 -3.63
N GLN A 102 -21.72 8.73 -3.73
CA GLN A 102 -22.10 9.96 -3.04
C GLN A 102 -21.92 9.71 -1.55
N ALA A 103 -20.82 10.21 -0.98
CA ALA A 103 -20.74 10.40 0.45
C ALA A 103 -21.80 11.44 0.80
N LYS A 104 -22.95 10.98 1.32
CA LYS A 104 -23.93 11.84 1.95
C LYS A 104 -23.24 12.46 3.17
N LEU A 105 -22.69 13.66 3.01
CA LEU A 105 -22.39 14.54 4.13
C LEU A 105 -23.73 14.82 4.83
N LYS A 106 -23.97 14.12 5.94
CA LYS A 106 -25.04 14.42 6.87
C LYS A 106 -24.53 15.47 7.86
N GLY A 107 -25.29 16.56 8.00
CA GLY A 107 -25.24 17.49 9.13
C GLY A 107 -24.67 18.84 8.78
#